data_AF-A0A1V5GU20-F1
#
_entry.id   AF-A0A1V5GU20-F1
#
_cell.length_a   1.000
_cell.length_b   1.000
_cell.length_c   1.000
_cell.angle_alpha   90.00
_cell.angle_beta   90.00
_cell.angle_gamma   90.00
#
_symmetry.space_group_name_H-M   'P 1'
#
loop_
_entity.id
_entity.type
_entity.pdbx_description
1 polymer ?
#
loop_
_entity_poly.entity_id
_entity_poly.type
_entity_poly.pdbx_seq_one_letter_code
_entity_poly.pdbx_strand_id
1 'polypeptide(L)'
;MFGLTLPDQVVVMFHCGSRGFGHQVATDHLQALLDVMARKYQLSVPDRQLACAPFASPEGQAYFAAMACAVNMAFANRQAILNRIREVFGSVFGRDPADLDMHQIYDVSHNTAKLEDHLVDGHRRKLLVHRKGATRALPPGADGLPEAYRRIGQPVIIGGSMETGSYLLTGVPEGAEAFFTTAHGSGRTMSRNEAKSRFNGRQLQRDLEARGIHIRTASYAGLAEEAGAAYKNIDDVVDAARRAGVSHPVARFVPIGNIKG
;
A
#
# COMPACT_ATOMS: atom_id res chain seq x y z
N MET A 1 -11.96 -17.62 2.90
CA MET A 1 -11.94 -16.65 1.76
C MET A 1 -10.49 -16.30 1.48
N PHE A 2 -10.07 -16.01 0.23
CA PHE A 2 -8.69 -15.61 -0.12
C PHE A 2 -7.55 -16.58 0.33
N GLY A 3 -7.82 -17.88 0.43
CA GLY A 3 -6.83 -18.86 0.93
C GLY A 3 -6.65 -18.87 2.45
N LEU A 4 -7.43 -18.09 3.20
CA LEU A 4 -7.54 -18.19 4.64
C LEU A 4 -8.57 -19.28 4.99
N THR A 5 -8.10 -20.39 5.55
CA THR A 5 -8.86 -21.63 5.74
C THR A 5 -8.93 -22.11 7.19
N LEU A 6 -8.03 -21.63 8.06
CA LEU A 6 -7.94 -22.08 9.45
C LEU A 6 -7.87 -20.87 10.42
N PRO A 7 -8.37 -21.01 11.66
CA PRO A 7 -8.06 -20.09 12.74
C PRO A 7 -6.54 -19.99 12.96
N ASP A 8 -6.07 -18.81 13.36
CA ASP A 8 -4.67 -18.55 13.70
C ASP A 8 -3.65 -18.90 12.59
N GLN A 9 -4.10 -18.93 11.32
CA GLN A 9 -3.24 -19.16 10.17
C GLN A 9 -2.15 -18.08 10.07
N VAL A 10 -0.89 -18.52 10.05
CA VAL A 10 0.26 -17.63 9.93
C VAL A 10 0.36 -17.11 8.49
N VAL A 11 0.39 -15.79 8.35
CA VAL A 11 0.57 -15.11 7.06
C VAL A 11 1.77 -14.18 7.12
N VAL A 12 2.38 -13.92 5.96
CA VAL A 12 3.48 -12.97 5.83
C VAL A 12 3.02 -11.77 5.01
N MET A 13 3.00 -10.61 5.66
CA MET A 13 2.80 -9.31 5.01
C MET A 13 4.14 -8.59 4.92
N PHE A 14 4.47 -8.07 3.75
CA PHE A 14 5.64 -7.22 3.55
C PHE A 14 5.27 -6.00 2.70
N HIS A 15 5.82 -4.85 3.09
CA HIS A 15 5.49 -3.56 2.49
C HIS A 15 6.76 -2.88 2.01
N CYS A 16 6.90 -2.75 0.69
CA CYS A 16 8.03 -2.07 0.07
C CYS A 16 7.61 -1.46 -1.28
N GLY A 17 8.30 -0.38 -1.66
CA GLY A 17 8.09 0.33 -2.92
C GLY A 17 9.26 0.19 -3.89
N SER A 18 9.37 1.18 -4.78
CA SER A 18 10.41 1.33 -5.81
C SER A 18 11.78 1.77 -5.29
N ARG A 19 11.97 1.81 -3.96
CA ARG A 19 13.18 2.33 -3.31
C ARG A 19 13.51 3.75 -3.80
N GLY A 20 14.80 4.11 -3.87
CA GLY A 20 15.25 5.42 -4.35
C GLY A 20 14.91 5.72 -5.81
N PHE A 21 14.71 4.69 -6.64
CA PHE A 21 14.44 4.87 -8.08
C PHE A 21 13.16 5.68 -8.32
N GLY A 22 12.02 5.23 -7.77
CA GLY A 22 10.76 5.96 -7.96
C GLY A 22 10.73 7.33 -7.26
N HIS A 23 11.49 7.50 -6.17
CA HIS A 23 11.67 8.81 -5.56
C HIS A 23 12.37 9.78 -6.53
N GLN A 24 13.45 9.33 -7.17
CA GLN A 24 14.17 10.15 -8.13
C GLN A 24 13.31 10.49 -9.36
N VAL A 25 12.60 9.50 -9.91
CA VAL A 25 11.63 9.73 -11.01
C VAL A 25 10.61 10.82 -10.64
N ALA A 26 10.06 10.78 -9.42
CA ALA A 26 9.11 11.79 -8.98
C ALA A 26 9.76 13.18 -8.86
N THR A 27 10.98 13.26 -8.31
CA THR A 27 11.74 14.53 -8.18
C THR A 27 12.03 15.14 -9.55
N ASP A 28 12.55 14.35 -10.48
CA ASP A 28 12.96 14.82 -11.80
C ASP A 28 11.77 15.38 -12.58
N HIS A 29 10.65 14.65 -12.57
CA HIS A 29 9.44 15.08 -13.26
C HIS A 29 8.73 16.22 -12.55
N LEU A 30 8.78 16.31 -11.21
CA LEU A 30 8.23 17.46 -10.49
C LEU A 30 8.94 18.76 -10.92
N GLN A 31 10.27 18.74 -11.01
CA GLN A 31 11.05 19.89 -11.47
C GLN A 31 10.71 20.27 -12.91
N ALA A 32 10.66 19.29 -13.82
CA ALA A 32 10.29 19.53 -15.20
C ALA A 32 8.87 20.12 -15.35
N LEU A 33 7.91 19.61 -14.56
CA LEU A 33 6.52 20.09 -14.57
C LEU A 33 6.41 21.53 -14.04
N LEU A 34 7.15 21.88 -12.97
CA LEU A 34 7.19 23.24 -12.44
C LEU A 34 7.66 24.26 -13.50
N ASP A 35 8.60 23.87 -14.36
CA ASP A 35 9.16 24.75 -15.39
C ASP A 35 8.18 25.01 -16.55
N VAL A 36 7.39 24.00 -16.94
CA VAL A 36 6.49 24.07 -18.12
C VAL A 36 5.05 24.43 -17.78
N MET A 37 4.58 24.16 -16.56
CA MET A 37 3.16 24.29 -16.16
C MET A 37 2.57 25.66 -16.49
N ALA A 38 3.22 26.74 -16.01
CA ALA A 38 2.74 28.10 -16.27
C ALA A 38 3.14 28.60 -17.67
N ARG A 39 4.39 28.36 -18.08
CA ARG A 39 4.96 28.94 -19.30
C ARG A 39 4.39 28.33 -20.58
N LYS A 40 4.23 27.01 -20.61
CA LYS A 40 3.80 26.25 -21.81
C LYS A 40 2.31 25.96 -21.80
N TYR A 41 1.74 25.61 -20.64
CA TYR A 41 0.36 25.16 -20.53
C TYR A 41 -0.60 26.19 -19.93
N GLN A 42 -0.09 27.35 -19.52
CA GLN A 42 -0.87 28.42 -18.89
C GLN A 42 -1.73 27.92 -17.71
N LEU A 43 -1.25 26.88 -17.01
CA LEU A 43 -1.89 26.32 -15.83
C LEU A 43 -1.40 27.07 -14.58
N SER A 44 -2.33 27.37 -13.69
CA SER A 44 -2.05 27.93 -12.37
C SER A 44 -2.66 27.02 -11.31
N VAL A 45 -1.93 26.82 -10.22
CA VAL A 45 -2.32 25.97 -9.09
C VAL A 45 -2.15 26.74 -7.79
N PRO A 46 -2.99 26.49 -6.78
CA PRO A 46 -2.93 27.21 -5.51
C PRO A 46 -1.67 26.90 -4.69
N ASP A 47 -0.99 25.79 -4.98
CA ASP A 47 0.25 25.38 -4.32
C ASP A 47 1.23 24.83 -5.36
N ARG A 48 2.51 25.23 -5.27
CA ARG A 48 3.58 24.75 -6.15
C ARG A 48 3.75 23.23 -6.09
N GLN A 49 3.42 22.59 -4.97
CA GLN A 49 3.45 21.14 -4.79
C GLN A 49 2.38 20.41 -5.62
N LEU A 50 1.43 21.14 -6.22
CA LEU A 50 0.42 20.63 -7.15
C LEU A 50 0.84 20.78 -8.62
N ALA A 51 2.14 20.89 -8.89
CA ALA A 51 2.65 20.99 -10.26
C ALA A 51 2.11 19.87 -11.15
N CYS A 52 1.60 20.25 -12.33
CA CYS A 52 0.93 19.34 -13.25
C CYS A 52 1.10 19.76 -14.71
N ALA A 53 0.72 18.86 -15.61
CA ALA A 53 0.60 19.13 -17.04
C ALA A 53 -0.59 18.35 -17.61
N PRO A 54 -1.12 18.74 -18.79
CA PRO A 54 -2.12 17.94 -19.48
C PRO A 54 -1.61 16.52 -19.71
N PHE A 55 -2.42 15.50 -19.44
CA PHE A 55 -1.98 14.10 -19.52
C PHE A 55 -1.43 13.74 -20.91
N ALA A 56 -2.10 14.20 -21.97
CA ALA A 56 -1.70 13.92 -23.36
C ALA A 56 -0.46 14.71 -23.84
N SER A 57 0.11 15.57 -22.99
CA SER A 57 1.30 16.33 -23.35
C SER A 57 2.57 15.48 -23.35
N PRO A 58 3.66 15.90 -24.02
CA PRO A 58 4.93 15.19 -23.99
C PRO A 58 5.44 14.94 -22.55
N GLU A 59 5.35 15.94 -21.67
CA GLU A 59 5.79 15.87 -20.28
C GLU A 59 4.87 14.97 -19.44
N GLY A 60 3.55 15.02 -19.69
CA GLY A 60 2.57 14.15 -19.03
C GLY A 60 2.77 12.67 -19.39
N GLN A 61 2.97 12.37 -20.67
CA GLN A 61 3.25 11.00 -21.14
C GLN A 61 4.63 10.50 -20.70
N ALA A 62 5.66 11.37 -20.71
CA ALA A 62 6.98 11.02 -20.21
C ALA A 62 6.94 10.66 -18.73
N TYR A 63 6.26 11.45 -17.90
CA TYR A 63 6.09 11.13 -16.48
C TYR A 63 5.30 9.84 -16.28
N PHE A 64 4.20 9.64 -17.03
CA PHE A 64 3.40 8.44 -16.90
C PHE A 64 4.19 7.17 -17.24
N ALA A 65 5.00 7.20 -18.31
CA ALA A 65 5.89 6.09 -18.67
C ALA A 65 6.98 5.84 -17.60
N ALA A 66 7.61 6.91 -17.09
CA ALA A 66 8.62 6.79 -16.04
C ALA A 66 8.03 6.27 -14.71
N MET A 67 6.85 6.73 -14.34
CA MET A 67 6.09 6.22 -13.19
C MET A 67 5.73 4.75 -13.38
N ALA A 68 5.28 4.33 -14.56
CA ALA A 68 5.01 2.92 -14.86
C ALA A 68 6.27 2.06 -14.70
N CYS A 69 7.43 2.55 -15.16
CA CYS A 69 8.73 1.90 -14.93
C CYS A 69 9.05 1.78 -13.43
N ALA A 70 8.84 2.84 -12.64
CA ALA A 70 9.04 2.80 -11.20
C ALA A 70 8.11 1.80 -10.49
N VAL A 71 6.85 1.67 -10.95
CA VAL A 71 5.90 0.66 -10.46
C VAL A 71 6.37 -0.74 -10.82
N ASN A 72 6.87 -0.97 -12.05
CA ASN A 72 7.43 -2.27 -12.45
C ASN A 72 8.64 -2.66 -11.60
N MET A 73 9.53 -1.71 -11.31
CA MET A 73 10.63 -1.93 -10.36
C MET A 73 10.08 -2.35 -8.99
N ALA A 74 9.06 -1.65 -8.48
CA ALA A 74 8.48 -1.97 -7.18
C ALA A 74 7.91 -3.40 -7.14
N PHE A 75 7.24 -3.86 -8.21
CA PHE A 75 6.80 -5.25 -8.33
C PHE A 75 7.98 -6.23 -8.37
N ALA A 76 9.02 -5.96 -9.18
CA ALA A 76 10.21 -6.80 -9.25
C ALA A 76 10.90 -6.93 -7.88
N ASN A 77 11.02 -5.82 -7.15
CA ASN A 77 11.56 -5.80 -5.80
C ASN A 77 10.73 -6.66 -4.83
N ARG A 78 9.40 -6.55 -4.87
CA ARG A 78 8.51 -7.39 -4.03
C ARG A 78 8.57 -8.87 -4.39
N GLN A 79 8.73 -9.20 -5.67
CA GLN A 79 8.91 -10.60 -6.10
C GLN A 79 10.25 -11.17 -5.64
N ALA A 80 11.34 -10.39 -5.69
CA ALA A 80 12.62 -10.80 -5.13
C ALA A 80 12.54 -11.04 -3.61
N ILE A 81 11.86 -10.15 -2.87
CA ILE A 81 11.61 -10.32 -1.44
C ILE A 81 10.78 -11.58 -1.16
N LEU A 82 9.69 -11.81 -1.91
CA LEU A 82 8.85 -12.99 -1.78
C LEU A 82 9.66 -14.28 -1.96
N ASN A 83 10.56 -14.32 -2.97
CA ASN A 83 11.43 -15.46 -3.18
C ASN A 83 12.35 -15.72 -1.99
N ARG A 84 12.98 -14.68 -1.43
CA ARG A 84 13.83 -14.81 -0.23
C ARG A 84 13.06 -15.23 1.01
N ILE A 85 11.83 -14.74 1.18
CA ILE A 85 10.95 -15.20 2.28
C ILE A 85 10.71 -16.71 2.16
N ARG A 86 10.37 -17.20 0.97
CA ARG A 86 10.15 -18.63 0.73
C ARG A 86 11.40 -19.46 1.02
N GLU A 87 12.57 -19.05 0.53
CA GLU A 87 13.85 -19.73 0.80
C GLU A 87 14.13 -19.83 2.32
N VAL A 88 13.93 -18.75 3.07
CA VAL A 88 14.14 -18.74 4.53
C VAL A 88 13.16 -19.67 5.22
N PHE A 89 11.87 -19.63 4.89
CA PHE A 89 10.87 -20.53 5.47
C PHE A 89 11.18 -21.99 5.14
N GLY A 90 11.54 -22.29 3.89
CA GLY A 90 11.89 -23.65 3.49
C GLY A 90 13.12 -24.17 4.23
N SER A 91 14.13 -23.33 4.45
CA SER A 91 15.32 -23.67 5.23
C SER A 91 15.00 -23.88 6.72
N VAL A 92 14.17 -23.03 7.34
CA VAL A 92 13.83 -23.11 8.77
C VAL A 92 12.97 -24.33 9.07
N PHE A 93 11.99 -24.64 8.21
CA PHE A 93 11.06 -25.76 8.42
C PHE A 93 11.50 -27.08 7.76
N GLY A 94 12.58 -27.06 6.98
CA GLY A 94 13.07 -28.25 6.26
C GLY A 94 12.06 -28.81 5.26
N ARG A 95 11.25 -27.94 4.65
CA ARG A 95 10.16 -28.31 3.71
C ARG A 95 10.19 -27.41 2.49
N ASP A 96 9.71 -27.89 1.36
CA ASP A 96 9.53 -27.02 0.20
C ASP A 96 8.49 -25.93 0.52
N PRO A 97 8.69 -24.66 0.13
CA PRO A 97 7.70 -23.60 0.33
C PRO A 97 6.31 -23.91 -0.25
N ALA A 98 6.22 -24.73 -1.30
CA ALA A 98 4.95 -25.22 -1.82
C ALA A 98 4.23 -26.16 -0.84
N ASP A 99 4.97 -27.02 -0.14
CA ASP A 99 4.41 -27.91 0.90
C ASP A 99 3.98 -27.14 2.16
N LEU A 100 4.50 -25.92 2.33
CA LEU A 100 4.09 -24.96 3.36
C LEU A 100 2.89 -24.09 2.95
N ASP A 101 2.29 -24.35 1.77
CA ASP A 101 1.15 -23.60 1.22
C ASP A 101 1.42 -22.09 1.10
N MET A 102 2.67 -21.70 0.82
CA MET A 102 3.11 -20.30 0.76
C MET A 102 2.73 -19.62 -0.55
N HIS A 103 1.43 -19.50 -0.81
CA HIS A 103 0.86 -18.82 -1.96
C HIS A 103 0.69 -17.31 -1.71
N GLN A 104 0.88 -16.53 -2.76
CA GLN A 104 0.64 -15.09 -2.70
C GLN A 104 -0.86 -14.83 -2.77
N ILE A 105 -1.43 -14.25 -1.71
CA ILE A 105 -2.83 -13.80 -1.71
C ILE A 105 -3.01 -12.68 -2.74
N TYR A 106 -2.27 -11.58 -2.58
CA TYR A 106 -2.35 -10.46 -3.52
C TYR A 106 -1.12 -9.55 -3.44
N ASP A 107 -0.91 -8.74 -4.49
CA ASP A 107 0.04 -7.63 -4.51
C ASP A 107 -0.71 -6.36 -4.89
N VAL A 108 -0.58 -5.29 -4.10
CA VAL A 108 -1.26 -4.03 -4.38
C VAL A 108 -0.37 -2.82 -4.16
N SER A 109 -0.43 -1.91 -5.13
CA SER A 109 0.22 -0.59 -5.06
C SER A 109 -0.76 0.44 -4.48
N HIS A 110 -0.25 1.36 -3.66
CA HIS A 110 -1.03 2.47 -3.07
C HIS A 110 -0.48 3.87 -3.40
N ASN A 111 0.59 3.94 -4.19
CA ASN A 111 1.15 5.16 -4.77
C ASN A 111 1.32 4.94 -6.27
N THR A 112 0.32 5.31 -7.05
CA THR A 112 0.28 5.08 -8.50
C THR A 112 -0.80 5.94 -9.17
N ALA A 113 -0.69 6.14 -10.48
CA ALA A 113 -1.79 6.62 -11.30
C ALA A 113 -2.12 5.56 -12.37
N LYS A 114 -3.41 5.29 -12.63
CA LYS A 114 -3.83 4.30 -13.62
C LYS A 114 -4.94 4.84 -14.51
N LEU A 115 -4.88 4.49 -15.79
CA LEU A 115 -6.00 4.69 -16.71
C LEU A 115 -7.06 3.64 -16.41
N GLU A 116 -8.25 4.09 -16.06
CA GLU A 116 -9.37 3.26 -15.65
C GLU A 116 -10.66 3.79 -16.26
N ASP A 117 -11.56 2.87 -16.64
CA ASP A 117 -12.87 3.21 -17.16
C ASP A 117 -13.88 3.28 -16.00
N HIS A 118 -14.52 4.43 -15.84
CA HIS A 118 -15.47 4.69 -14.75
C HIS A 118 -16.73 5.36 -15.29
N LEU A 119 -17.84 5.22 -14.55
CA LEU A 119 -19.08 5.94 -14.84
C LEU A 119 -19.02 7.32 -14.16
N VAL A 120 -19.15 8.40 -14.93
CA VAL A 120 -19.19 9.78 -14.42
C VAL A 120 -20.39 10.46 -15.05
N ASP A 121 -21.31 10.93 -14.21
CA ASP A 121 -22.58 11.56 -14.62
C ASP A 121 -23.37 10.69 -15.62
N GLY A 122 -23.39 9.37 -15.41
CA GLY A 122 -24.08 8.41 -16.29
C GLY A 122 -23.34 8.05 -17.58
N HIS A 123 -22.14 8.59 -17.81
CA HIS A 123 -21.34 8.31 -19.01
C HIS A 123 -20.05 7.56 -18.68
N ARG A 124 -19.72 6.53 -19.47
CA ARG A 124 -18.41 5.86 -19.37
C ARG A 124 -17.32 6.82 -19.82
N ARG A 125 -16.34 7.05 -18.94
CA ARG A 125 -15.17 7.89 -19.21
C ARG A 125 -13.90 7.16 -18.82
N LYS A 126 -12.85 7.34 -19.62
CA LYS A 126 -11.49 6.92 -19.30
C LYS A 126 -10.83 8.00 -18.47
N LEU A 127 -10.48 7.67 -17.23
CA LEU A 127 -9.89 8.60 -16.26
C LEU A 127 -8.48 8.16 -15.90
N LEU A 128 -7.60 9.13 -15.65
CA LEU A 128 -6.33 8.88 -14.97
C LEU A 128 -6.53 9.03 -13.46
N VAL A 129 -6.78 7.90 -12.79
CA VAL A 129 -7.04 7.87 -11.34
C VAL A 129 -5.72 7.90 -10.59
N HIS A 130 -5.47 8.99 -9.87
CA HIS A 130 -4.29 9.15 -9.02
C HIS A 130 -4.57 8.65 -7.61
N ARG A 131 -3.76 7.72 -7.12
CA ARG A 131 -3.83 7.18 -5.76
C ARG A 131 -2.50 7.44 -5.06
N LYS A 132 -2.55 8.19 -3.96
CA LYS A 132 -1.41 8.45 -3.07
C LYS A 132 -1.83 8.09 -1.65
N GLY A 133 -1.25 7.03 -1.09
CA GLY A 133 -1.69 6.45 0.18
C GLY A 133 -3.09 5.83 0.13
N ALA A 134 -3.55 5.42 -1.06
CA ALA A 134 -4.88 4.85 -1.28
C ALA A 134 -4.79 3.62 -2.20
N THR A 135 -5.69 2.66 -2.01
CA THR A 135 -5.62 1.33 -2.63
C THR A 135 -6.80 1.11 -3.56
N ARG A 136 -6.59 0.55 -4.74
CA ARG A 136 -7.69 0.10 -5.60
C ARG A 136 -8.45 -1.05 -4.93
N ALA A 137 -9.77 -1.08 -5.04
CA ALA A 137 -10.68 -2.00 -4.36
C ALA A 137 -11.81 -2.43 -5.31
N LEU A 138 -11.47 -3.14 -6.39
CA LEU A 138 -12.46 -3.54 -7.39
C LEU A 138 -13.52 -4.50 -6.80
N PRO A 139 -14.80 -4.34 -7.18
CA PRO A 139 -15.90 -5.16 -6.67
C PRO A 139 -15.93 -6.55 -7.30
N PRO A 140 -16.71 -7.50 -6.75
CA PRO A 140 -17.00 -8.77 -7.43
C PRO A 140 -17.48 -8.54 -8.86
N GLY A 141 -17.02 -9.37 -9.79
CA GLY A 141 -17.37 -9.33 -11.21
C GLY A 141 -16.58 -8.29 -12.02
N ALA A 142 -15.77 -7.44 -11.39
CA ALA A 142 -15.02 -6.41 -12.11
C ALA A 142 -13.95 -7.00 -13.05
N ASP A 143 -13.78 -6.33 -14.20
CA ASP A 143 -12.73 -6.63 -15.15
C ASP A 143 -11.33 -6.42 -14.54
N GLY A 144 -10.39 -7.29 -14.91
CA GLY A 144 -9.02 -7.26 -14.39
C GLY A 144 -8.83 -7.91 -13.01
N LEU A 145 -9.88 -8.48 -12.41
CA LEU A 145 -9.73 -9.39 -11.28
C LEU A 145 -9.19 -10.76 -11.75
N PRO A 146 -8.23 -11.35 -11.01
CA PRO A 146 -7.88 -12.76 -11.19
C PRO A 146 -9.11 -13.66 -11.00
N GLU A 147 -9.17 -14.78 -11.73
CA GLU A 147 -10.30 -15.71 -11.71
C GLU A 147 -10.68 -16.14 -10.28
N ALA A 148 -9.67 -16.46 -9.47
CA ALA A 148 -9.85 -16.87 -8.08
C ALA A 148 -10.62 -15.85 -7.22
N TYR A 149 -10.60 -14.57 -7.60
CA TYR A 149 -11.17 -13.47 -6.84
C TYR A 149 -12.37 -12.82 -7.51
N ARG A 150 -12.72 -13.24 -8.74
CA ARG A 150 -13.80 -12.62 -9.51
C ARG A 150 -15.13 -12.64 -8.76
N ARG A 151 -15.45 -13.70 -8.01
CA ARG A 151 -16.72 -13.80 -7.25
C ARG A 151 -16.74 -13.06 -5.92
N ILE A 152 -15.60 -12.66 -5.40
CA ILE A 152 -15.48 -12.13 -4.02
C ILE A 152 -14.92 -10.71 -3.97
N GLY A 153 -14.42 -10.18 -5.09
CA GLY A 153 -13.84 -8.84 -5.18
C GLY A 153 -12.33 -8.84 -4.98
N GLN A 154 -11.71 -7.68 -5.20
CA GLN A 154 -10.27 -7.52 -5.08
C GLN A 154 -9.84 -7.64 -3.61
N PRO A 155 -8.84 -8.47 -3.29
CA PRO A 155 -8.19 -8.37 -1.99
C PRO A 155 -7.57 -6.98 -1.80
N VAL A 156 -7.79 -6.40 -0.63
CA VAL A 156 -7.23 -5.10 -0.21
C VAL A 156 -6.49 -5.31 1.10
N ILE A 157 -5.21 -5.02 1.13
CA ILE A 157 -4.36 -5.20 2.31
C ILE A 157 -4.14 -3.82 2.94
N ILE A 158 -4.54 -3.65 4.20
CA ILE A 158 -4.39 -2.40 4.94
C ILE A 158 -3.49 -2.63 6.16
N GLY A 159 -2.36 -1.92 6.19
CA GLY A 159 -1.40 -1.98 7.30
C GLY A 159 -1.75 -1.03 8.45
N GLY A 160 -1.72 -1.53 9.69
CA GLY A 160 -1.73 -0.71 10.89
C GLY A 160 -0.31 -0.31 11.28
N SER A 161 0.03 -0.59 12.54
CA SER A 161 1.39 -0.43 13.09
C SER A 161 2.02 -1.79 13.41
N MET A 162 3.29 -1.78 13.81
CA MET A 162 3.98 -2.99 14.30
C MET A 162 3.29 -3.64 15.51
N GLU A 163 2.39 -2.91 16.19
CA GLU A 163 1.71 -3.35 17.40
C GLU A 163 0.25 -3.75 17.17
N THR A 164 -0.42 -3.06 16.24
CA THR A 164 -1.87 -3.18 16.03
C THR A 164 -2.23 -4.17 14.92
N GLY A 165 -1.26 -4.51 14.07
CA GLY A 165 -1.43 -5.50 13.01
C GLY A 165 -1.97 -4.93 11.72
N SER A 166 -2.81 -5.71 11.04
CA SER A 166 -3.28 -5.37 9.69
C SER A 166 -4.64 -5.99 9.40
N TYR A 167 -5.25 -5.60 8.29
CA TYR A 167 -6.50 -6.15 7.81
C TYR A 167 -6.38 -6.61 6.35
N LEU A 168 -7.09 -7.69 6.05
CA LEU A 168 -7.51 -8.03 4.70
C LEU A 168 -8.96 -7.60 4.52
N LEU A 169 -9.24 -6.84 3.48
CA LEU A 169 -10.56 -6.39 3.08
C LEU A 169 -10.83 -6.86 1.65
N THR A 170 -12.04 -6.64 1.18
CA THR A 170 -12.42 -6.81 -0.22
C THR A 170 -13.11 -5.56 -0.77
N GLY A 171 -12.95 -5.32 -2.08
CA GLY A 171 -13.67 -4.28 -2.80
C GLY A 171 -15.15 -4.60 -2.96
N VAL A 172 -16.00 -3.57 -3.05
CA VAL A 172 -17.46 -3.72 -3.09
C VAL A 172 -18.12 -2.78 -4.11
N PRO A 173 -19.31 -3.13 -4.64
CA PRO A 173 -19.96 -2.37 -5.70
C PRO A 173 -20.25 -0.91 -5.33
N GLU A 174 -20.57 -0.65 -4.06
CA GLU A 174 -20.87 0.67 -3.52
C GLU A 174 -19.66 1.61 -3.59
N GLY A 175 -18.44 1.07 -3.74
CA GLY A 175 -17.21 1.84 -3.88
C GLY A 175 -17.06 2.57 -5.23
N ALA A 176 -18.07 2.50 -6.11
CA ALA A 176 -18.04 3.14 -7.44
C ALA A 176 -17.85 4.67 -7.36
N GLU A 177 -18.49 5.35 -6.39
CA GLU A 177 -18.34 6.79 -6.19
C GLU A 177 -16.91 7.20 -5.81
N ALA A 178 -16.17 6.29 -5.18
CA ALA A 178 -14.76 6.47 -4.84
C ALA A 178 -13.81 5.94 -5.93
N PHE A 179 -14.30 5.72 -7.15
CA PHE A 179 -13.55 5.10 -8.25
C PHE A 179 -12.91 3.76 -7.84
N PHE A 180 -13.66 2.96 -7.08
CA PHE A 180 -13.22 1.71 -6.47
C PHE A 180 -11.88 1.88 -5.74
N THR A 181 -11.82 2.85 -4.83
CA THR A 181 -10.63 3.18 -4.04
C THR A 181 -10.96 3.15 -2.55
N THR A 182 -10.05 2.61 -1.74
CA THR A 182 -10.13 2.59 -0.27
C THR A 182 -8.79 2.98 0.35
N ALA A 183 -8.70 2.94 1.69
CA ALA A 183 -7.49 3.26 2.42
C ALA A 183 -6.33 2.25 2.14
N HIS A 184 -5.09 2.66 2.41
CA HIS A 184 -3.92 1.76 2.37
C HIS A 184 -3.37 1.38 3.74
N GLY A 185 -3.61 2.21 4.75
CA GLY A 185 -3.06 2.02 6.08
C GLY A 185 -3.70 2.96 7.09
N SER A 186 -3.34 2.79 8.37
CA SER A 186 -3.82 3.65 9.46
C SER A 186 -3.47 5.13 9.26
N GLY A 187 -2.31 5.40 8.64
CA GLY A 187 -1.81 6.76 8.46
C GLY A 187 -1.22 7.35 9.75
N ARG A 188 -0.28 8.27 9.60
CA ARG A 188 0.45 8.86 10.71
C ARG A 188 -0.34 9.98 11.38
N THR A 189 -0.24 10.08 12.71
CA THR A 189 -0.75 11.20 13.52
C THR A 189 0.35 12.17 13.91
N MET A 190 1.63 11.78 13.75
CA MET A 190 2.78 12.63 14.07
C MET A 190 3.91 12.48 13.05
N SER A 191 4.78 13.50 13.00
CA SER A 191 5.97 13.48 12.15
C SER A 191 6.97 12.42 12.62
N ARG A 192 7.91 12.03 11.75
CA ARG A 192 9.01 11.11 12.11
C ARG A 192 9.93 11.70 13.18
N ASN A 193 10.22 12.99 13.07
CA ASN A 193 11.08 13.69 14.03
C ASN A 193 10.43 13.78 15.42
N GLU A 194 9.13 14.04 15.47
CA GLU A 194 8.35 14.04 16.71
C GLU A 194 8.28 12.64 17.34
N ALA A 195 8.06 11.59 16.55
CA ALA A 195 8.07 10.23 17.05
C ALA A 195 9.45 9.86 17.65
N LYS A 196 10.55 10.21 16.95
CA LYS A 196 11.92 10.00 17.44
C LYS A 196 12.24 10.72 18.74
N SER A 197 11.69 11.91 18.96
CA SER A 197 11.92 12.64 20.21
C SER A 197 11.09 12.11 21.37
N ARG A 198 9.93 11.49 21.09
CA ARG A 198 9.01 10.95 22.10
C ARG A 198 9.29 9.50 22.49
N PHE A 199 9.75 8.66 21.56
CA PHE A 199 9.87 7.23 21.78
C PHE A 199 11.32 6.76 21.79
N ASN A 200 11.64 5.85 22.71
CA ASN A 200 12.92 5.16 22.75
C ASN A 200 12.79 3.80 22.07
N GLY A 201 13.48 3.61 20.94
CA GLY A 201 13.38 2.36 20.17
C GLY A 201 13.81 1.10 20.92
N ARG A 202 14.80 1.18 21.83
CA ARG A 202 15.23 0.00 22.62
C ARG A 202 14.16 -0.39 23.63
N GLN A 203 13.54 0.60 24.28
CA GLN A 203 12.44 0.35 25.20
C GLN A 203 11.23 -0.21 24.44
N LEU A 204 10.88 0.40 23.31
CA LEU A 204 9.80 -0.08 22.45
C LEU A 204 10.00 -1.53 22.01
N GLN A 205 11.21 -1.92 21.61
CA GLN A 205 11.50 -3.33 21.29
C GLN A 205 11.22 -4.24 22.49
N ARG A 206 11.72 -3.89 23.68
CA ARG A 206 11.52 -4.70 24.89
C ARG A 206 10.05 -4.84 25.24
N ASP A 207 9.29 -3.75 25.15
CA ASP A 207 7.85 -3.75 25.45
C ASP A 207 7.06 -4.62 24.48
N LEU A 208 7.42 -4.60 23.19
CA LEU A 208 6.80 -5.43 22.17
C LEU A 208 7.18 -6.91 22.33
N GLU A 209 8.45 -7.20 22.61
CA GLU A 209 8.91 -8.58 22.86
C GLU A 209 8.26 -9.17 24.13
N ALA A 210 8.06 -8.36 25.17
CA ALA A 210 7.32 -8.76 26.37
C ALA A 210 5.84 -9.08 26.09
N ARG A 211 5.26 -8.51 25.01
CA ARG A 211 3.90 -8.81 24.51
C ARG A 211 3.88 -9.97 23.50
N GLY A 212 5.01 -10.64 23.26
CA GLY A 212 5.11 -11.75 22.30
C GLY A 212 5.29 -11.31 20.83
N ILE A 213 5.62 -10.03 20.58
CA ILE A 213 5.87 -9.51 19.23
C ILE A 213 7.36 -9.40 19.02
N HIS A 214 7.94 -10.33 18.27
CA HIS A 214 9.39 -10.35 18.02
C HIS A 214 9.82 -9.25 17.06
N ILE A 215 10.83 -8.45 17.43
CA ILE A 215 11.33 -7.36 16.59
C ILE A 215 12.75 -7.65 16.11
N ARG A 216 12.99 -7.38 14.82
CA ARG A 216 14.33 -7.19 14.26
C ARG A 216 14.36 -5.84 13.58
N THR A 217 15.33 -5.02 13.94
CA THR A 217 15.49 -3.67 13.37
C THR A 217 16.93 -3.42 12.95
N ALA A 218 17.11 -2.73 11.83
CA ALA A 218 18.40 -2.18 11.43
C ALA A 218 18.76 -0.90 12.20
N SER A 219 17.76 -0.20 12.76
CA SER A 219 17.94 1.08 13.44
C SER A 219 16.94 1.28 14.57
N TYR A 220 17.43 1.50 15.79
CA TYR A 220 16.57 1.85 16.93
C TYR A 220 15.88 3.21 16.75
N ALA A 221 16.54 4.15 16.05
CA ALA A 221 15.93 5.43 15.73
C ALA A 221 14.79 5.26 14.70
N GLY A 222 14.96 4.37 13.71
CA GLY A 222 13.90 4.02 12.77
C GLY A 222 12.75 3.28 13.46
N LEU A 223 13.06 2.38 14.40
CA LEU A 223 12.04 1.70 15.19
C LEU A 223 11.18 2.68 16.01
N ALA A 224 11.80 3.72 16.59
CA ALA A 224 11.09 4.79 17.29
C ALA A 224 10.16 5.61 16.37
N GLU A 225 10.53 5.83 15.09
CA GLU A 225 9.65 6.51 14.13
C GLU A 225 8.34 5.76 13.87
N GLU A 226 8.37 4.45 14.08
CA GLU A 226 7.31 3.50 13.73
C GLU A 226 6.47 3.07 14.94
N ALA A 227 6.68 3.70 16.11
CA ALA A 227 5.91 3.44 17.33
C ALA A 227 4.40 3.47 17.07
N GLY A 228 3.63 2.56 17.69
CA GLY A 228 2.21 2.40 17.43
C GLY A 228 1.40 3.68 17.67
N ALA A 229 1.75 4.44 18.69
CA ALA A 229 1.12 5.73 18.99
C ALA A 229 1.36 6.81 17.91
N ALA A 230 2.31 6.62 16.99
CA ALA A 230 2.54 7.52 15.86
C ALA A 230 1.54 7.32 14.71
N TYR A 231 0.65 6.33 14.83
CA TYR A 231 -0.34 5.96 13.84
C TYR A 231 -1.76 6.13 14.39
N LYS A 232 -2.74 6.31 13.50
CA LYS A 232 -4.15 6.19 13.88
C LYS A 232 -4.47 4.76 14.28
N ASN A 233 -5.57 4.57 15.00
CA ASN A 233 -6.10 3.23 15.21
C ASN A 233 -6.56 2.64 13.86
N ILE A 234 -6.02 1.48 13.52
CA ILE A 234 -6.35 0.76 12.29
C ILE A 234 -7.81 0.29 12.28
N ASP A 235 -8.35 -0.08 13.45
CA ASP A 235 -9.73 -0.54 13.59
C ASP A 235 -10.72 0.58 13.21
N ASP A 236 -10.44 1.82 13.62
CA ASP A 236 -11.26 3.01 13.27
C ASP A 236 -11.21 3.32 11.76
N VAL A 237 -10.04 3.17 11.13
CA VAL A 237 -9.87 3.39 9.69
C VAL A 237 -10.65 2.34 8.88
N VAL A 238 -10.61 1.08 9.31
CA VAL A 238 -11.35 -0.02 8.68
C VAL A 238 -12.86 0.16 8.86
N ASP A 239 -13.32 0.54 10.06
CA ASP A 239 -14.74 0.79 10.28
C ASP A 239 -15.23 1.98 9.46
N ALA A 240 -14.45 3.06 9.36
CA ALA A 240 -14.78 4.20 8.50
C ALA A 240 -14.90 3.78 7.03
N ALA A 241 -13.97 2.97 6.51
CA ALA A 241 -14.02 2.48 5.14
C ALA A 241 -15.24 1.57 4.88
N ARG A 242 -15.59 0.74 5.86
CA ARG A 242 -16.80 -0.11 5.81
C ARG A 242 -18.06 0.72 5.80
N ARG A 243 -18.19 1.69 6.72
CA ARG A 243 -19.35 2.58 6.84
C ARG A 243 -19.52 3.50 5.63
N ALA A 244 -18.43 3.88 4.98
CA ALA A 244 -18.44 4.63 3.73
C ALA A 244 -18.76 3.76 2.50
N GLY A 245 -18.88 2.44 2.64
CA GLY A 245 -19.21 1.54 1.53
C GLY A 245 -18.08 1.37 0.50
N VAL A 246 -16.82 1.66 0.85
CA VAL A 246 -15.71 1.59 -0.12
C VAL A 246 -14.93 0.27 -0.08
N SER A 247 -15.05 -0.50 1.01
CA SER A 247 -14.48 -1.84 1.15
C SER A 247 -15.04 -2.56 2.39
N HIS A 248 -15.03 -3.89 2.40
CA HIS A 248 -15.51 -4.70 3.53
C HIS A 248 -14.39 -5.51 4.19
N PRO A 249 -14.29 -5.54 5.53
CA PRO A 249 -13.29 -6.37 6.21
C PRO A 249 -13.58 -7.87 6.03
N VAL A 250 -12.50 -8.63 5.84
CA VAL A 250 -12.51 -10.09 5.68
C VAL A 250 -11.76 -10.77 6.82
N ALA A 251 -10.58 -10.27 7.17
CA ALA A 251 -9.78 -10.80 8.27
C ALA A 251 -8.96 -9.70 8.95
N ARG A 252 -8.76 -9.84 10.26
CA ARG A 252 -7.83 -9.04 11.06
C ARG A 252 -6.63 -9.91 11.43
N PHE A 253 -5.43 -9.38 11.31
CA PHE A 253 -4.20 -10.07 11.67
C PHE A 253 -3.53 -9.37 12.84
N VAL A 254 -3.02 -10.17 13.77
CA VAL A 254 -2.25 -9.71 14.92
C VAL A 254 -0.78 -10.03 14.65
N PRO A 255 0.16 -9.09 14.89
CA PRO A 255 1.56 -9.33 14.59
C PRO A 255 2.19 -10.25 15.65
N ILE A 256 2.92 -11.28 15.20
CA ILE A 256 3.80 -12.08 16.07
C ILE A 256 5.28 -11.74 15.88
N GLY A 257 5.61 -11.07 14.77
CA GLY A 257 6.97 -10.65 14.46
C GLY A 257 7.03 -9.55 13.40
N ASN A 258 8.02 -8.67 13.52
CA ASN A 258 8.29 -7.59 12.57
C ASN A 258 9.79 -7.49 12.27
N ILE A 259 10.12 -7.39 10.98
CA ILE A 259 11.47 -7.07 10.51
C ILE A 259 11.44 -5.69 9.85
N LYS A 260 12.15 -4.72 10.41
CA LYS A 260 12.22 -3.33 9.91
C LYS A 260 13.64 -3.01 9.45
N GLY A 261 13.72 -2.39 8.27
CA GLY A 261 14.97 -1.84 7.72
C GLY A 261 15.23 -0.41 8.15
#